data_AF-A0A6J5YRS7-F1
#
_entry.id   AF-A0A6J5YRS7-F1
#
_cell.length_a   1.000
_cell.length_b   1.000
_cell.length_c   1.000
_cell.angle_alpha   90.00
_cell.angle_beta   90.00
_cell.angle_gamma   90.00
#
_symmetry.space_group_name_H-M   'P 1'
#
loop_
_entity.id
_entity.type
_entity.pdbx_description
1 polymer ?
#
loop_
_entity_poly.entity_id
_entity_poly.type
_entity_poly.pdbx_seq_one_letter_code
_entity_poly.pdbx_strand_id
1 'polypeptide(L)'
;MQATTAANSQKTKKSSVIWVDAKVMNTGAQYANVTPVSVVKGLAEGVLATIKEAHDGKFSSKPYVGTMANKGVSIALTPAWNNKIPAQLKAEINQLSRDIAAGRILALDPVA
;
A
#
# COMPACT_ATOMS: atom_id res chain seq x y z
N MET A 1 0.22 -10.35 13.30
CA MET A 1 -0.67 -11.28 12.58
C MET A 1 -0.21 -11.56 11.14
N GLN A 2 0.13 -10.56 10.31
CA GLN A 2 0.48 -10.79 8.89
C GLN A 2 1.69 -11.73 8.66
N ALA A 3 2.74 -11.65 9.48
CA ALA A 3 3.91 -12.54 9.36
C ALA A 3 3.56 -14.02 9.62
N THR A 4 2.73 -14.28 10.64
CA THR A 4 2.22 -15.63 10.94
C THR A 4 1.37 -16.16 9.79
N THR A 5 0.47 -15.33 9.24
CA THR A 5 -0.35 -15.69 8.08
C THR A 5 0.53 -16.01 6.87
N ALA A 6 1.53 -15.17 6.57
CA ALA A 6 2.46 -15.39 5.46
C ALA A 6 3.30 -16.66 5.65
N ALA A 7 3.78 -16.94 6.87
CA ALA A 7 4.49 -18.18 7.18
C ALA A 7 3.60 -19.41 6.94
N ASN A 8 2.31 -19.35 7.31
CA ASN A 8 1.35 -20.42 7.03
C ASN A 8 1.10 -20.60 5.53
N SER A 9 0.98 -19.50 4.77
CA SER A 9 0.89 -19.55 3.30
C SER A 9 2.13 -20.19 2.67
N GLN A 10 3.34 -19.87 3.17
CA GLN A 10 4.58 -20.50 2.69
C GLN A 10 4.63 -21.99 2.98
N LYS A 11 4.28 -22.39 4.21
CA LYS A 11 4.29 -23.79 4.65
C LYS A 11 3.30 -24.64 3.86
N THR A 12 2.07 -24.13 3.70
CA THR A 12 0.97 -24.91 3.10
C THR A 12 0.93 -24.81 1.58
N LYS A 13 1.44 -23.70 1.00
CA LYS A 13 1.37 -23.38 -0.43
C LYS A 13 -0.07 -23.29 -0.97
N LYS A 14 -1.06 -23.09 -0.09
CA LYS A 14 -2.50 -23.07 -0.46
C LYS A 14 -3.08 -21.67 -0.62
N SER A 15 -2.34 -20.63 -0.26
CA SER A 15 -2.83 -19.25 -0.26
C SER A 15 -1.71 -18.24 -0.49
N SER A 16 -2.10 -17.01 -0.78
CA SER A 16 -1.24 -15.83 -0.81
C SER A 16 -1.71 -14.81 0.23
N VAL A 17 -0.85 -13.86 0.58
CA VAL A 17 -1.12 -12.82 1.58
C VAL A 17 -0.96 -11.44 0.96
N ILE A 18 -1.96 -10.58 1.13
CA ILE A 18 -1.82 -9.14 0.89
C ILE A 18 -1.09 -8.55 2.09
N TRP A 19 0.05 -7.92 1.84
CA TRP A 19 0.86 -7.28 2.88
C TRP A 19 0.40 -5.85 3.11
N VAL A 20 0.64 -5.31 4.30
CA VAL A 20 0.14 -3.98 4.69
C VAL A 20 1.21 -3.14 5.36
N ASP A 21 0.92 -1.84 5.48
CA ASP A 21 1.73 -0.76 6.09
C ASP A 21 3.01 -0.41 5.33
N ALA A 22 3.84 -1.38 4.97
CA ALA A 22 5.07 -1.17 4.20
C ALA A 22 5.15 -2.12 3.01
N LYS A 23 6.16 -1.96 2.15
CA LYS A 23 6.45 -2.95 1.10
C LYS A 23 6.97 -4.22 1.77
N VAL A 24 6.49 -5.39 1.36
CA VAL A 24 7.01 -6.69 1.84
C VAL A 24 8.52 -6.81 1.65
N MET A 25 9.06 -6.24 0.57
CA MET A 25 10.51 -6.23 0.33
C MET A 25 11.32 -5.48 1.38
N ASN A 26 10.71 -4.55 2.12
CA ASN A 26 11.39 -3.76 3.14
C ASN A 26 11.25 -4.38 4.55
N THR A 27 10.11 -5.03 4.84
CA THR A 27 9.77 -5.45 6.21
C THR A 27 9.50 -6.94 6.37
N GLY A 28 9.55 -7.71 5.29
CA GLY A 28 9.26 -9.14 5.30
C GLY A 28 9.72 -9.84 4.03
N ALA A 29 10.91 -9.52 3.52
CA ALA A 29 11.40 -10.00 2.23
C ALA A 29 11.39 -11.53 2.12
N GLN A 30 11.57 -12.24 3.23
CA GLN A 30 11.46 -13.70 3.31
C GLN A 30 10.07 -14.22 2.89
N TYR A 31 9.02 -13.41 2.94
CA TYR A 31 7.64 -13.75 2.55
C TYR A 31 7.29 -13.31 1.12
N ALA A 32 8.22 -12.72 0.36
CA ALA A 32 7.96 -12.18 -0.98
C ALA A 32 7.34 -13.20 -1.95
N ASN A 33 7.66 -14.50 -1.81
CA ASN A 33 7.14 -15.56 -2.65
C ASN A 33 5.65 -15.90 -2.43
N VAL A 34 5.04 -15.46 -1.34
CA VAL A 34 3.61 -15.64 -1.03
C VAL A 34 2.84 -14.32 -0.97
N THR A 35 3.52 -13.21 -1.21
CA THR A 35 2.94 -11.87 -1.16
C THR A 35 2.99 -11.21 -2.55
N PRO A 36 1.91 -11.25 -3.33
CA PRO A 36 1.87 -10.62 -4.65
C PRO A 36 1.89 -9.09 -4.60
N VAL A 37 1.29 -8.52 -3.56
CA VAL A 37 1.06 -7.07 -3.45
C VAL A 37 1.14 -6.60 -2.00
N SER A 38 1.59 -5.36 -1.80
CA SER A 38 1.53 -4.64 -0.53
C SER A 38 0.65 -3.39 -0.65
N VAL A 39 -0.28 -3.20 0.28
CA VAL A 39 -1.02 -1.95 0.50
C VAL A 39 -0.22 -1.11 1.50
N VAL A 40 0.49 -0.11 1.00
CA VAL A 40 1.43 0.70 1.77
C VAL A 40 0.68 1.84 2.45
N LYS A 41 0.97 2.05 3.74
CA LYS A 41 0.52 3.20 4.52
C LYS A 41 1.68 4.19 4.62
N GLY A 42 1.51 5.36 3.99
CA GLY A 42 2.51 6.43 3.92
C GLY A 42 2.66 7.19 5.24
N LEU A 43 3.02 6.47 6.32
CA LEU A 43 3.23 7.06 7.63
C LEU A 43 4.45 8.00 7.64
N ALA A 44 5.49 7.67 6.87
CA ALA A 44 6.66 8.54 6.73
C ALA A 44 6.28 9.89 6.12
N GLU A 45 5.45 9.88 5.09
CA GLU A 45 4.91 11.06 4.42
C GLU A 45 4.04 11.89 5.36
N GLY A 46 3.13 11.25 6.11
CA GLY A 46 2.27 11.92 7.07
C GLY A 46 3.05 12.57 8.22
N VAL A 47 3.98 11.85 8.84
CA VAL A 47 4.81 12.38 9.93
C VAL A 47 5.69 13.53 9.43
N LEU A 48 6.31 13.37 8.26
CA LEU A 48 7.12 14.43 7.65
C LEU A 48 6.29 15.68 7.37
N ALA A 49 5.08 15.53 6.83
CA ALA A 49 4.18 16.66 6.58
C ALA A 49 3.85 17.41 7.87
N THR A 50 3.44 16.71 8.93
CA THR A 50 3.11 17.33 10.22
C THR A 50 4.29 18.05 10.86
N ILE A 51 5.49 17.42 10.86
CA ILE A 51 6.70 18.04 11.40
C ILE A 51 7.07 19.28 10.60
N LYS A 52 6.94 19.23 9.28
CA LYS A 52 7.21 20.37 8.40
C LYS A 52 6.26 21.54 8.66
N GLU A 53 4.96 21.27 8.85
CA GLU A 53 4.01 22.31 9.23
C GLU A 53 4.37 22.97 10.56
N ALA A 54 4.77 22.19 11.56
CA ALA A 54 5.22 22.72 12.84
C ALA A 54 6.49 23.56 12.71
N HIS A 55 7.49 23.07 11.98
CA HIS A 55 8.73 23.79 11.69
C HIS A 55 8.47 25.12 10.98
N ASP A 56 7.56 25.12 10.01
CA ASP A 56 7.23 26.31 9.21
C ASP A 56 6.25 27.27 9.92
N GLY A 57 5.88 27.00 11.18
CA GLY A 57 4.94 27.81 11.96
C GLY A 57 3.49 27.76 11.46
N LYS A 58 3.13 26.72 10.69
CA LYS A 58 1.83 26.53 10.03
C LYS A 58 1.02 25.37 10.60
N PHE A 59 1.45 24.80 11.73
CA PHE A 59 0.80 23.64 12.33
C PHE A 59 -0.71 23.86 12.54
N SER A 60 -1.48 22.83 12.21
CA SER A 60 -2.92 22.77 12.41
C SER A 60 -3.30 21.47 13.11
N SER A 61 -4.35 21.51 13.94
CA SER A 61 -4.98 20.30 14.49
C SER A 61 -5.90 19.58 13.49
N LYS A 62 -6.00 20.07 12.24
CA LYS A 62 -6.77 19.41 11.19
C LYS A 62 -6.18 18.02 10.92
N PRO A 63 -7.01 16.97 10.83
CA PRO A 63 -6.52 15.63 10.53
C PRO A 63 -5.77 15.58 9.19
N TYR A 64 -4.58 14.99 9.19
CA TYR A 64 -3.94 14.58 7.95
C TYR A 64 -4.69 13.40 7.34
N VAL A 65 -5.17 13.55 6.11
CA VAL A 65 -5.83 12.47 5.36
C VAL A 65 -4.86 11.93 4.31
N GLY A 66 -4.41 10.70 4.51
CA GLY A 66 -3.58 9.99 3.54
C GLY A 66 -4.38 9.58 2.31
N THR A 67 -3.90 9.97 1.13
CA THR A 67 -4.51 9.66 -0.17
C THR A 67 -3.46 9.10 -1.11
N MET A 68 -3.90 8.54 -2.25
CA MET A 68 -2.94 8.17 -3.31
C MET A 68 -2.27 9.40 -3.95
N ALA A 69 -2.95 10.56 -3.96
CA ALA A 69 -2.40 11.80 -4.49
C ALA A 69 -1.22 12.33 -3.66
N ASN A 70 -1.32 12.29 -2.33
CA ASN A 70 -0.27 12.73 -1.42
C ASN A 70 0.67 11.59 -0.95
N LYS A 71 0.54 10.40 -1.54
CA LYS A 71 1.30 9.19 -1.19
C LYS A 71 1.08 8.68 0.25
N GLY A 72 0.08 9.21 0.97
CA GLY A 72 -0.30 8.71 2.29
C GLY A 72 -0.86 7.28 2.26
N VAL A 73 -1.28 6.79 1.09
CA VAL A 73 -1.50 5.35 0.81
C VAL A 73 -1.04 5.02 -0.61
N SER A 74 -0.62 3.78 -0.85
CA SER A 74 -0.31 3.31 -2.22
C SER A 74 -0.37 1.79 -2.33
N ILE A 75 -0.30 1.27 -3.56
CA ILE A 75 -0.19 -0.16 -3.84
C ILE A 75 1.17 -0.45 -4.47
N ALA A 76 1.82 -1.54 -4.04
CA ALA A 76 3.13 -1.94 -4.54
C ALA A 76 3.13 -3.42 -4.93
N LEU A 77 3.42 -3.69 -6.20
CA LEU A 77 3.60 -5.06 -6.70
C LEU A 77 4.94 -5.63 -6.24
N THR A 78 4.93 -6.87 -5.77
CA THR A 78 6.15 -7.56 -5.34
C THR A 78 6.93 -8.05 -6.57
N PRO A 79 8.23 -7.73 -6.72
CA PRO A 79 9.02 -8.13 -7.90
C PRO A 79 9.02 -9.62 -8.20
N ALA A 80 9.01 -10.47 -7.15
CA ALA A 80 8.94 -11.94 -7.27
C ALA A 80 7.69 -12.45 -8.01
N TRP A 81 6.67 -11.60 -8.19
CA TRP A 81 5.41 -11.93 -8.84
C TRP A 81 5.25 -11.28 -10.22
N ASN A 82 6.24 -10.56 -10.72
CA ASN A 82 6.10 -9.78 -11.96
C ASN A 82 5.70 -10.65 -13.17
N ASN A 83 6.17 -11.90 -13.22
CA ASN A 83 5.84 -12.87 -14.28
C ASN A 83 4.60 -13.72 -13.96
N LYS A 84 4.08 -13.64 -12.72
CA LYS A 84 2.87 -14.35 -12.28
C LYS A 84 1.60 -13.52 -12.42
N ILE A 85 1.76 -12.19 -12.49
CA ILE A 85 0.66 -11.24 -12.64
C ILE A 85 0.58 -10.81 -14.10
N PRO A 86 -0.56 -11.06 -14.79
CA PRO A 86 -0.73 -10.67 -16.19
C PRO A 86 -0.46 -9.18 -16.43
N ALA A 87 0.12 -8.86 -17.59
CA ALA A 87 0.44 -7.47 -17.95
C ALA A 87 -0.80 -6.57 -17.93
N GLN A 88 -1.94 -7.07 -18.42
CA GLN A 88 -3.21 -6.35 -18.40
C GLN A 88 -3.65 -5.99 -16.97
N LEU A 89 -3.60 -6.94 -16.04
CA LEU A 89 -3.96 -6.69 -14.64
C LEU A 89 -3.03 -5.64 -13.98
N LYS A 90 -1.74 -5.66 -14.30
CA LYS A 90 -0.80 -4.61 -13.84
C LYS A 90 -1.17 -3.23 -14.40
N ALA A 91 -1.60 -3.18 -15.66
CA ALA A 91 -2.05 -1.94 -16.28
C ALA A 91 -3.36 -1.41 -15.65
N GLU A 92 -4.32 -2.29 -15.37
CA GLU A 92 -5.58 -1.95 -14.68
C GLU A 92 -5.33 -1.38 -13.28
N ILE A 93 -4.47 -2.03 -12.47
CA ILE A 93 -4.10 -1.53 -11.13
C ILE A 93 -3.47 -0.14 -11.22
N ASN A 94 -2.57 0.08 -12.19
CA ASN A 94 -1.92 1.37 -12.38
C ASN A 94 -2.90 2.45 -12.83
N GLN A 95 -3.84 2.12 -13.72
CA GLN A 95 -4.88 3.05 -14.18
C GLN A 95 -5.82 3.42 -13.04
N LEU A 96 -6.35 2.44 -12.31
CA LEU A 96 -7.21 2.67 -11.15
C LEU A 96 -6.51 3.52 -10.09
N SER A 97 -5.23 3.25 -9.80
CA SER A 97 -4.45 4.03 -8.85
C SER A 97 -4.32 5.50 -9.28
N ARG A 98 -4.15 5.77 -10.59
CA ARG A 98 -4.14 7.13 -11.14
C ARG A 98 -5.51 7.80 -11.06
N ASP A 99 -6.58 7.07 -11.37
CA ASP A 99 -7.94 7.62 -11.37
C ASP A 99 -8.43 7.94 -9.95
N ILE A 100 -8.07 7.11 -8.96
CA ILE A 100 -8.29 7.39 -7.54
C ILE A 100 -7.48 8.62 -7.10
N ALA A 101 -6.18 8.68 -7.44
CA ALA A 101 -5.35 9.83 -7.11
C ALA A 101 -5.85 11.14 -7.76
N ALA A 102 -6.46 11.05 -8.95
CA ALA A 102 -7.06 12.17 -9.65
C ALA A 102 -8.48 12.52 -9.17
N GLY A 103 -9.04 11.76 -8.22
CA GLY A 103 -10.41 11.97 -7.73
C GLY A 103 -11.52 11.60 -8.73
N ARG A 104 -11.17 10.91 -9.85
CA ARG A 104 -12.16 10.40 -10.82
C ARG A 104 -12.94 9.22 -10.26
N ILE A 105 -12.31 8.47 -9.36
CA ILE A 105 -12.94 7.41 -8.58
C ILE A 105 -12.91 7.84 -7.12
N LEU A 106 -14.09 7.98 -6.53
CA LEU A 106 -14.25 8.25 -5.10
C LEU A 106 -14.52 6.93 -4.38
N ALA A 107 -13.56 6.48 -3.58
CA ALA A 107 -13.76 5.34 -2.68
C ALA A 107 -14.33 5.87 -1.35
N LEU A 108 -15.57 6.36 -1.37
CA LEU A 108 -16.22 6.97 -0.21
C LEU A 108 -17.33 6.12 0.40
N ASP A 109 -17.80 5.08 -0.28
CA ASP A 109 -18.82 4.21 0.27
C ASP A 109 -18.18 3.19 1.23
N PRO A 110 -18.59 3.15 2.51
CA PRO A 110 -18.25 2.06 3.38
C PRO A 110 -18.71 0.76 2.73
N VAL A 111 -17.85 -0.25 2.68
CA VAL A 111 -18.28 -1.60 2.36
C VAL A 111 -19.20 -2.04 3.50
N ALA A 112 -20.45 -2.36 3.18
CA ALA A 112 -21.45 -2.86 4.14
C ALA A 112 -21.00 -4.16 4.80
#